data_AF-A0A963J2F1-F1
#
_entry.id   AF-A0A963J2F1-F1
#
_cell.length_a   1.000
_cell.length_b   1.000
_cell.length_c   1.000
_cell.angle_alpha   90.00
_cell.angle_beta   90.00
_cell.angle_gamma   90.00
#
_symmetry.space_group_name_H-M   'P 1'
#
loop_
_entity.id
_entity.type
_entity.pdbx_description
1 polymer ?
#
loop_
_entity_poly.entity_id
_entity_poly.type
_entity_poly.pdbx_seq_one_letter_code
_entity_poly.pdbx_strand_id
1 'polypeptide(L)'
;LLAGQSNEVLDPEKVREYEHCPLGRWLQGEGRERLGHFPAFEMLVQRHQYFHGQAASVVALSQAGEHEKALQVFHGGYRHASNQVTLLLKELKRSLGR
;
A
#
# COMPACT_ATOMS: atom_id res chain seq x y z
N LEU A 1 -5.14 13.96 -17.20
CA LEU A 1 -4.74 12.55 -17.36
C LEU A 1 -3.22 12.51 -17.29
N LEU A 2 -2.65 11.90 -16.24
CA LEU A 2 -1.20 11.65 -16.21
C LEU A 2 -0.93 10.55 -17.24
N ALA A 3 -0.16 10.84 -18.28
CA ALA A 3 -0.01 9.98 -19.44
C ALA A 3 0.77 8.67 -19.19
N GLY A 4 1.05 8.30 -17.94
CA GLY A 4 1.76 7.06 -17.59
C GLY A 4 3.19 6.96 -18.15
N GLN A 5 3.75 8.06 -18.68
CA GLN A 5 5.07 8.12 -19.28
C GLN A 5 6.13 8.51 -18.24
N SER A 6 6.20 7.76 -17.13
CA SER A 6 7.40 7.84 -16.31
C SER A 6 8.47 6.97 -16.94
N ASN A 7 9.60 7.56 -17.32
CA ASN A 7 10.80 6.82 -17.74
C ASN A 7 11.61 6.33 -16.52
N GLU A 8 11.07 6.51 -15.31
CA GLU A 8 11.68 6.05 -14.08
C GLU A 8 11.62 4.52 -14.01
N VAL A 9 12.80 3.90 -13.96
CA VAL A 9 12.91 2.48 -13.60
C VAL A 9 12.73 2.38 -12.09
N LEU A 10 11.54 1.94 -11.67
CA LEU A 10 11.23 1.74 -10.27
C LEU A 10 12.04 0.58 -9.69
N ASP A 11 12.71 0.77 -8.57
CA ASP A 11 13.34 -0.32 -7.84
C ASP A 11 12.28 -1.07 -7.01
N PRO A 12 12.02 -2.38 -7.27
CA PRO A 12 11.04 -3.15 -6.51
C PRO A 12 11.30 -3.17 -5.00
N GLU A 13 12.56 -3.14 -4.57
CA GLU A 13 12.89 -3.17 -3.15
C GLU A 13 12.53 -1.84 -2.49
N LYS A 14 12.81 -0.70 -3.15
CA LYS A 14 12.33 0.61 -2.69
C LYS A 14 10.81 0.70 -2.67
N VAL A 15 10.13 0.09 -3.64
CA VAL A 15 8.65 0.04 -3.65
C VAL A 15 8.12 -0.79 -2.47
N ARG A 16 8.85 -1.81 -2.01
CA ARG A 16 8.48 -2.65 -0.86
C ARG A 16 8.64 -1.93 0.48
N GLU A 17 9.47 -0.90 0.56
CA GLU A 17 9.70 -0.06 1.76
C GLU A 17 8.45 0.77 2.12
N TYR A 18 7.42 0.10 2.59
CA TYR A 18 6.13 0.68 2.94
C TYR A 18 6.25 1.79 3.99
N GLU A 19 7.26 1.72 4.84
CA GLU A 19 7.55 2.64 5.93
C GLU A 19 7.93 4.05 5.43
N HIS A 20 8.57 4.14 4.27
CA HIS A 20 9.08 5.38 3.72
C HIS A 20 8.07 6.16 2.86
N CYS A 21 6.87 5.64 2.63
CA CYS A 21 5.84 6.41 1.96
C CYS A 21 5.17 7.41 2.95
N PRO A 22 4.46 8.46 2.48
CA PRO A 22 3.80 9.41 3.37
C PRO A 22 2.86 8.76 4.39
N LEU A 23 2.09 7.76 3.96
CA LEU A 23 1.21 7.00 4.86
C LEU A 23 2.01 6.14 5.85
N GLY A 24 3.06 5.46 5.40
CA GLY A 24 3.94 4.65 6.24
C GLY A 24 4.58 5.47 7.38
N ARG A 25 5.14 6.63 7.04
CA ARG A 25 5.71 7.54 8.06
C ARG A 25 4.67 7.99 9.08
N TRP A 26 3.45 8.31 8.62
CA TRP A 26 2.37 8.67 9.52
C TRP A 26 1.94 7.49 10.41
N LEU A 27 1.86 6.27 9.87
CA LEU A 27 1.54 5.04 10.61
C LEU A 27 2.60 4.68 11.66
N GLN A 28 3.84 5.11 11.50
CA GLN A 28 4.88 4.90 12.50
C GLN A 28 4.94 5.99 13.57
N GLY A 29 4.61 7.22 13.20
CA GLY A 29 4.60 8.37 14.10
C GLY A 29 3.21 8.65 14.68
N GLU A 30 2.71 9.85 14.41
CA GLU A 30 1.48 10.39 14.99
C GLU A 30 0.27 9.44 14.89
N GLY A 31 0.13 8.71 13.77
CA GLY A 31 -0.95 7.74 13.59
C GLY A 31 -0.93 6.64 14.65
N ARG A 32 0.25 6.10 14.96
CA ARG A 32 0.41 5.06 16.01
C ARG A 32 0.15 5.63 17.39
N GLU A 33 0.67 6.81 17.69
CA GLU A 33 0.46 7.46 18.99
C GLU A 33 -1.02 7.71 19.27
N ARG A 34 -1.76 8.19 18.27
CA ARG A 34 -3.16 8.58 18.43
C ARG A 34 -4.15 7.43 18.25
N LEU A 35 -3.85 6.48 17.37
CA LEU A 35 -4.81 5.46 16.91
C LEU A 35 -4.36 4.03 17.15
N GLY A 36 -3.14 3.80 17.66
CA GLY A 36 -2.58 2.45 17.84
C GLY A 36 -3.36 1.56 18.79
N HIS A 37 -4.23 2.14 19.63
CA HIS A 37 -5.11 1.40 20.52
C HIS A 37 -6.35 0.81 19.81
N PHE A 38 -6.65 1.20 18.57
CA PHE A 38 -7.74 0.63 17.80
C PHE A 38 -7.28 -0.63 17.04
N PRO A 39 -7.97 -1.78 17.13
CA PRO A 39 -7.63 -2.97 16.37
C PRO A 39 -7.59 -2.75 14.84
N ALA A 40 -8.44 -1.84 14.33
CA ALA A 40 -8.44 -1.43 12.93
C ALA A 40 -7.13 -0.75 12.48
N PHE A 41 -6.36 -0.17 13.42
CA PHE A 41 -5.07 0.45 13.13
C PHE A 41 -4.00 -0.59 12.81
N GLU A 42 -3.87 -1.64 13.63
CA GLU A 42 -2.91 -2.72 13.34
C GLU A 42 -3.27 -3.45 12.03
N MET A 43 -4.57 -3.64 11.77
CA MET A 43 -5.02 -4.15 10.46
C MET A 43 -4.63 -3.21 9.31
N LEU A 44 -4.73 -1.88 9.49
CA LEU A 44 -4.32 -0.90 8.49
C LEU A 44 -2.81 -1.02 8.18
N VAL A 45 -1.97 -1.13 9.21
CA VAL A 45 -0.51 -1.30 9.05
C VAL A 45 -0.21 -2.56 8.22
N GLN A 46 -0.81 -3.69 8.58
CA GLN A 46 -0.60 -4.97 7.87
C GLN A 46 -1.07 -4.91 6.42
N ARG A 47 -2.24 -4.32 6.15
CA ARG A 47 -2.77 -4.18 4.79
C ARG A 47 -1.95 -3.21 3.95
N HIS A 48 -1.39 -2.18 4.57
CA HIS A 48 -0.49 -1.24 3.92
C HIS A 48 0.86 -1.89 3.55
N GLN A 49 1.47 -2.66 4.46
CA GLN A 49 2.67 -3.44 4.16
C GLN A 49 2.41 -4.44 3.02
N TYR A 50 1.28 -5.16 3.07
CA TYR A 50 0.91 -6.10 2.02
C TYR A 50 0.70 -5.40 0.66
N PHE A 51 0.06 -4.22 0.64
CA PHE A 51 -0.12 -3.43 -0.58
C PHE A 51 1.23 -3.11 -1.25
N HIS A 52 2.21 -2.61 -0.49
CA HIS A 52 3.54 -2.32 -1.01
C HIS A 52 4.28 -3.59 -1.48
N GLY A 53 4.10 -4.72 -0.78
CA GLY A 53 4.61 -6.01 -1.24
C GLY A 53 4.03 -6.44 -2.60
N GLN A 54 2.72 -6.28 -2.80
CA GLN A 54 2.08 -6.58 -4.09
C GLN A 54 2.53 -5.60 -5.18
N ALA A 55 2.69 -4.31 -4.86
CA ALA A 55 3.20 -3.30 -5.79
C ALA A 55 4.62 -3.65 -6.26
N ALA A 56 5.51 -4.02 -5.33
CA ALA A 56 6.86 -4.48 -5.65
C ALA A 56 6.86 -5.69 -6.57
N SER A 57 5.97 -6.67 -6.33
CA SER A 57 5.81 -7.84 -7.20
C SER A 57 5.34 -7.47 -8.61
N VAL A 58 4.41 -6.52 -8.75
CA VAL A 58 3.97 -6.02 -10.07
C VAL A 58 5.14 -5.40 -10.83
N VAL A 59 5.95 -4.56 -10.16
CA VAL A 59 7.13 -3.93 -10.78
C VAL A 59 8.15 -4.98 -11.21
N ALA A 60 8.51 -5.92 -10.32
CA ALA A 60 9.48 -6.96 -10.62
C ALA A 60 9.06 -7.86 -11.78
N LEU A 61 7.79 -8.29 -11.82
CA LEU A 61 7.25 -9.09 -12.92
C LEU A 61 7.22 -8.31 -14.23
N SER A 62 6.84 -7.02 -14.19
CA SER A 62 6.85 -6.16 -15.38
C SER A 62 8.27 -6.00 -15.95
N GLN A 63 9.27 -5.80 -15.09
CA GLN A 63 10.68 -5.69 -15.49
C GLN A 63 11.26 -6.99 -16.03
N ALA A 64 10.77 -8.13 -15.57
CA ALA A 64 11.12 -9.45 -16.09
C ALA A 64 10.44 -9.81 -17.42
N GLY A 65 9.57 -8.94 -17.96
CA GLY A 65 8.77 -9.22 -19.16
C GLY A 65 7.56 -10.14 -18.92
N GLU A 66 7.28 -10.47 -17.66
CA GLU A 66 6.22 -11.39 -17.23
C GLU A 66 4.87 -10.65 -17.09
N HIS A 67 4.44 -9.98 -18.15
CA HIS A 67 3.34 -9.01 -18.11
C HIS A 67 1.98 -9.61 -17.71
N GLU A 68 1.67 -10.83 -18.11
CA GLU A 68 0.41 -11.49 -17.71
C GLU A 68 0.36 -11.77 -16.21
N LYS A 69 1.47 -12.25 -15.63
CA LYS A 69 1.60 -12.46 -14.18
C LYS A 69 1.52 -11.12 -13.43
N ALA A 70 2.17 -10.08 -13.95
CA ALA A 70 2.08 -8.74 -13.38
C ALA A 70 0.62 -8.24 -13.33
N LEU A 71 -0.15 -8.44 -14.40
CA LEU A 71 -1.57 -8.08 -14.45
C LEU A 71 -2.42 -8.89 -13.47
N GLN A 72 -2.14 -10.19 -13.30
CA GLN A 72 -2.83 -11.02 -12.31
C GLN A 72 -2.62 -10.49 -10.88
N VAL A 73 -1.37 -10.17 -10.51
CA VAL A 73 -1.05 -9.58 -9.20
C VAL A 73 -1.72 -8.21 -9.04
N PHE A 74 -1.68 -7.38 -10.10
CA PHE A 74 -2.28 -6.06 -10.10
C PHE A 74 -3.80 -6.07 -9.88
N HIS A 75 -4.51 -6.94 -10.60
CA HIS A 75 -5.96 -7.07 -10.48
C HIS A 75 -6.40 -7.83 -9.23
N GLY A 76 -5.54 -8.70 -8.69
CA GLY A 76 -5.78 -9.46 -7.48
C GLY A 76 -5.28 -8.73 -6.22
N GLY A 77 -4.15 -9.19 -5.69
CA GLY A 77 -3.64 -8.79 -4.39
C GLY A 77 -3.42 -7.29 -4.24
N TYR A 78 -2.89 -6.61 -5.27
CA TYR A 78 -2.67 -5.17 -5.25
C TYR A 78 -3.98 -4.38 -5.09
N ARG A 79 -4.97 -4.62 -5.98
CA ARG A 79 -6.28 -3.96 -5.93
C ARG A 79 -7.01 -4.26 -4.63
N HIS A 80 -6.98 -5.52 -4.17
CA HIS A 80 -7.62 -5.90 -2.91
C HIS A 80 -7.01 -5.17 -1.72
N ALA A 81 -5.67 -5.16 -1.59
CA ALA A 81 -4.97 -4.46 -0.52
C ALA A 81 -5.23 -2.94 -0.53
N SER A 82 -5.19 -2.32 -1.72
CA SER A 82 -5.48 -0.89 -1.90
C SER A 82 -6.89 -0.53 -1.40
N ASN A 83 -7.87 -1.36 -1.69
CA ASN A 83 -9.25 -1.16 -1.24
C ASN A 83 -9.35 -1.30 0.29
N GLN A 84 -8.69 -2.31 0.87
CA GLN A 84 -8.67 -2.53 2.32
C GLN A 84 -8.05 -1.34 3.08
N VAL A 85 -6.91 -0.82 2.62
CA VAL A 85 -6.27 0.38 3.20
C VAL A 85 -7.25 1.56 3.24
N THR A 86 -7.94 1.81 2.12
CA THR A 86 -8.91 2.91 2.04
C THR A 86 -10.09 2.71 2.98
N LEU A 87 -10.61 1.49 3.10
CA LEU A 87 -11.73 1.17 4.00
C LEU A 87 -11.36 1.35 5.47
N LEU A 88 -10.18 0.87 5.88
CA LEU A 88 -9.70 0.96 7.25
C LEU A 88 -9.40 2.41 7.66
N LEU A 89 -8.84 3.22 6.76
CA LEU A 89 -8.69 4.67 6.99
C LEU A 89 -10.04 5.35 7.24
N LYS A 90 -11.07 5.01 6.46
CA LYS A 90 -12.44 5.54 6.66
C LYS A 90 -13.04 5.06 7.98
N GLU A 91 -12.77 3.82 8.38
CA GLU A 91 -13.23 3.27 9.66
C GLU A 91 -12.60 3.98 10.84
N LEU A 92 -11.28 4.13 10.86
CA LEU A 92 -10.57 4.86 11.91
C LEU A 92 -11.06 6.30 12.01
N LYS A 93 -11.27 6.98 10.87
CA LYS A 93 -11.84 8.33 10.85
C LYS A 93 -13.22 8.41 11.51
N ARG A 94 -14.08 7.39 11.33
CA ARG A 94 -15.40 7.33 11.99
C ARG A 94 -15.30 7.05 13.48
N SER A 95 -14.31 6.27 13.92
CA SER A 95 -14.08 5.98 15.34
C SER A 95 -13.59 7.22 16.10
N LEU A 96 -12.89 8.14 15.44
CA LEU A 96 -12.47 9.43 16.00
C LEU A 96 -13.61 10.45 16.21
N GLY A 97 -14.72 10.29 15.49
CA GLY A 97 -15.87 11.18 15.56
C GLY A 97 -16.95 10.72 16.55
N ARG A 98 -16.68 9.66 17.31
CA ARG A 98 -17.50 9.20 18.44
C ARG A 98 -16.77 9.52 19.72
#